data_AF-A0A8B7R5V3-F1
#
_entry.id   AF-A0A8B7R5V3-F1
#
_cell.length_a   1.000
_cell.length_b   1.000
_cell.length_c   1.000
_cell.angle_alpha   90.00
_cell.angle_beta   90.00
_cell.angle_gamma   90.00
#
_symmetry.space_group_name_H-M   'P 1'
#
loop_
_entity.id
_entity.type
_entity.pdbx_description
1 polymer ?
#
loop_
_entity_poly.entity_id
_entity_poly.type
_entity_poly.pdbx_seq_one_letter_code
_entity_poly.pdbx_strand_id
1 'polypeptide(L)'
;MMAYLVVSGLFLTRLRRPIGKMTITEQKYEGEYRYINSRLITNSEEIAFYNGNKREKQTIHTVFRKLVEHLHNFILFRFSMGFIDSIIAKYLATVVGYLVVSRPFLDLSHSRHLKSTHSELLEDYYQSGRMLLRMSQALGRIVLAGREMTRLAGFTARISELTQVLKDLNHGKYERTMVSQQERAQAIPLIPGAGEIINADNIIRFDHVPLATPNGDILIRDLNFEVRSGANVLICGPNGCGKSSLFRVLGELWPLFGGRLTKPERGKLFYVPQRPYMTLGTLRDQVIYPDGREDQKRKGISDFVLKEYLDNVQLGHILEREGGWDSVQDWMDVLSGGEKQRMAMARLFYHKPQFAILDECTSAVSVDVEGYIYSHCREVGITLFTVSHRKSLWKHHEYYLHMDGRGNYEFKQITEDTVEFGS
;
A
#
# COMPACT_ATOMS: atom_id res chain seq x y z
N MET A 1 34.37 41.32 -3.40
CA MET A 1 32.98 40.86 -3.64
C MET A 1 32.87 39.35 -3.85
N MET A 2 33.59 38.75 -4.81
CA MET A 2 33.52 37.31 -5.07
C MET A 2 33.87 36.42 -3.85
N ALA A 3 34.91 36.77 -3.09
CA ALA A 3 35.25 36.04 -1.86
C ALA A 3 34.09 36.04 -0.84
N TYR A 4 33.44 37.19 -0.64
CA TYR A 4 32.27 37.31 0.24
C TYR A 4 31.11 36.41 -0.21
N LEU A 5 30.83 36.37 -1.51
CA LEU A 5 29.76 35.56 -2.08
C LEU A 5 30.01 34.06 -1.91
N VAL A 6 31.26 33.61 -2.08
CA VAL A 6 31.62 32.19 -1.88
C VAL A 6 31.50 31.81 -0.39
N VAL A 7 32.04 32.63 0.50
CA VAL A 7 31.98 32.37 1.95
C VAL A 7 30.54 32.39 2.46
N SER A 8 29.76 33.41 2.08
CA SER A 8 28.34 33.48 2.45
C SER A 8 27.53 32.31 1.87
N GLY A 9 27.77 31.93 0.61
CA GLY A 9 27.09 30.79 -0.03
C GLY A 9 27.34 29.45 0.67
N LEU A 10 28.60 29.15 1.01
CA LEU A 10 28.97 27.94 1.77
C LEU A 10 28.35 27.94 3.17
N PHE A 11 28.40 29.08 3.85
CA PHE A 11 27.81 29.26 5.18
C PHE A 11 26.29 29.00 5.18
N LEU A 12 25.56 29.66 4.28
CA LEU A 12 24.11 29.51 4.15
C LEU A 12 23.71 28.08 3.76
N THR A 13 24.48 27.44 2.87
CA THR A 13 24.22 26.05 2.45
C THR A 13 24.36 25.08 3.61
N ARG A 14 25.39 25.26 4.46
CA ARG A 14 25.59 24.41 5.63
C ARG A 14 24.47 24.61 6.67
N LEU A 15 24.03 25.86 6.89
CA LEU A 15 22.96 26.18 7.82
C LEU A 15 21.61 25.57 7.40
N ARG A 16 21.36 25.42 6.09
CA ARG A 16 20.10 24.92 5.53
C ARG A 16 19.95 23.39 5.53
N ARG A 17 21.02 22.62 5.73
CA ARG A 17 20.99 21.15 5.71
C ARG A 17 19.86 20.51 6.55
N PRO A 18 19.51 21.01 7.75
CA PRO A 18 18.44 20.43 8.55
C PRO A 18 17.05 20.54 7.92
N ILE A 19 16.80 21.50 7.02
CA ILE A 19 15.48 21.76 6.42
C ILE A 19 14.93 20.50 5.75
N GLY A 20 15.76 19.79 4.98
CA GLY A 20 15.33 18.58 4.27
C GLY A 20 14.84 17.49 5.25
N LYS A 21 15.59 17.26 6.34
CA LYS A 21 15.19 16.30 7.38
C LYS A 21 13.89 16.71 8.07
N MET A 22 13.75 18.00 8.41
CA MET A 22 12.54 18.53 9.04
C MET A 22 11.30 18.44 8.15
N THR A 23 11.46 18.61 6.83
CA THR A 23 10.37 18.42 5.86
C THR A 23 9.95 16.95 5.76
N ILE A 24 10.90 16.00 5.81
CA ILE A 24 10.57 14.57 5.83
C ILE A 24 9.79 14.20 7.09
N THR A 25 10.22 14.69 8.26
CA THR A 25 9.50 14.42 9.52
C THR A 25 8.12 15.07 9.56
N GLU A 26 7.96 16.27 9.00
CA GLU A 26 6.66 16.93 8.82
C GLU A 26 5.71 16.03 8.01
N GLN A 27 6.17 15.54 6.85
CA GLN A 27 5.41 14.65 5.98
C GLN A 27 5.11 13.28 6.60
N LYS A 28 5.93 12.83 7.55
CA LYS A 28 5.67 11.62 8.34
C LYS A 28 4.55 11.86 9.36
N TYR A 29 4.63 12.93 10.15
CA TYR A 29 3.61 13.25 11.15
C TYR A 29 2.26 13.62 10.53
N GLU A 30 2.26 14.30 9.39
CA GLU A 30 1.04 14.59 8.65
C GLU A 30 0.38 13.28 8.14
N GLY A 31 1.18 12.35 7.63
CA GLY A 31 0.70 11.02 7.23
C GLY A 31 0.13 10.21 8.41
N GLU A 32 0.82 10.20 9.55
CA GLU A 32 0.37 9.54 10.78
C GLU A 32 -0.97 10.12 11.28
N TYR A 33 -1.11 11.45 11.27
CA TYR A 33 -2.34 12.13 11.65
C TYR A 33 -3.51 11.77 10.73
N ARG A 34 -3.30 11.79 9.41
CA ARG A 34 -4.33 11.38 8.42
C ARG A 34 -4.72 9.92 8.59
N TYR A 35 -3.74 9.04 8.81
CA TYR A 35 -3.99 7.62 9.04
C TYR A 35 -4.86 7.37 10.28
N ILE A 36 -4.59 8.03 11.40
CA ILE A 36 -5.38 7.88 12.62
C ILE A 36 -6.82 8.39 12.41
N ASN A 37 -7.00 9.51 11.72
CA ASN A 37 -8.36 9.98 11.38
C ASN A 37 -9.10 9.01 10.46
N SER A 38 -8.42 8.46 9.44
CA SER A 38 -9.01 7.44 8.58
C SER A 38 -9.42 6.20 9.39
N ARG A 39 -8.56 5.72 10.30
CA ARG A 39 -8.87 4.58 11.18
C ARG A 39 -10.08 4.87 12.06
N LEU A 40 -10.20 6.08 12.60
CA LEU A 40 -11.36 6.48 13.41
C LEU A 40 -12.65 6.41 12.58
N ILE A 41 -12.64 6.94 11.35
CA ILE A 41 -13.80 6.95 10.46
C ILE A 41 -14.22 5.52 10.12
N THR A 42 -13.26 4.69 9.68
CA THR A 42 -13.51 3.31 9.25
C THR A 42 -14.02 2.39 10.37
N ASN A 43 -13.68 2.66 11.64
CA ASN A 43 -14.10 1.84 12.78
C ASN A 43 -15.00 2.63 13.75
N SER A 44 -15.72 3.64 13.24
CA SER A 44 -16.46 4.59 14.07
C SER A 44 -17.59 3.93 14.85
N GLU A 45 -18.23 2.92 14.25
CA GLU A 45 -19.30 2.15 14.86
C GLU A 45 -18.79 1.29 16.02
N GLU A 46 -17.71 0.52 15.84
CA GLU A 46 -17.12 -0.30 16.89
C GLU A 46 -16.62 0.56 18.06
N ILE A 47 -15.99 1.70 17.76
CA ILE A 47 -15.55 2.66 18.78
C ILE A 47 -16.76 3.19 19.58
N ALA A 48 -17.87 3.47 18.92
CA ALA A 48 -19.09 3.93 19.57
C ALA A 48 -19.69 2.85 20.48
N PHE A 49 -19.76 1.59 20.03
CA PHE A 49 -20.21 0.47 20.85
C PHE A 49 -19.41 0.32 22.15
N TYR A 50 -18.09 0.50 22.09
CA TYR A 50 -17.23 0.44 23.27
C TYR A 50 -17.20 1.73 24.10
N ASN A 51 -17.94 2.78 23.71
CA ASN A 51 -17.83 4.11 24.29
C ASN A 51 -16.36 4.63 24.33
N GLY A 52 -15.58 4.31 23.29
CA GLY A 52 -14.14 4.60 23.18
C GLY A 52 -13.78 6.05 22.85
N ASN A 53 -14.78 6.94 22.74
CA ASN A 53 -14.64 8.32 22.30
C ASN A 53 -13.55 9.12 23.06
N LYS A 54 -13.46 9.01 24.38
CA LYS A 54 -12.47 9.73 25.20
C LYS A 54 -11.05 9.27 24.88
N ARG A 55 -10.85 7.96 24.67
CA ARG A 55 -9.53 7.37 24.38
C ARG A 55 -9.06 7.71 22.97
N GLU A 56 -9.95 7.64 21.99
CA GLU A 56 -9.62 8.01 20.61
C GLU A 56 -9.37 9.52 20.48
N LYS A 57 -10.14 10.37 21.16
CA LYS A 57 -9.88 11.81 21.25
C LYS A 57 -8.49 12.11 21.83
N GLN A 58 -8.08 11.43 22.91
CA GLN A 58 -6.74 11.58 23.46
C GLN A 58 -5.66 11.19 22.45
N THR A 59 -5.85 10.07 21.75
CA THR A 59 -4.91 9.58 20.74
C THR A 59 -4.72 10.57 19.60
N ILE A 60 -5.83 11.09 19.05
CA ILE A 60 -5.82 12.11 18.00
C ILE A 60 -5.14 13.40 18.50
N HIS A 61 -5.47 13.86 19.71
CA HIS A 61 -4.84 15.06 20.27
C HIS A 61 -3.33 14.88 20.50
N THR A 62 -2.87 13.69 20.90
CA THR A 62 -1.44 13.42 21.05
C THR A 62 -0.72 13.53 19.71
N VAL A 63 -1.24 12.91 18.65
CA VAL A 63 -0.61 12.98 17.32
C VAL A 63 -0.71 14.37 16.70
N PHE A 64 -1.85 15.04 16.88
CA PHE A 64 -2.03 16.43 16.47
C PHE A 64 -1.03 17.35 17.16
N ARG A 65 -0.83 17.22 18.48
CA ARG A 65 0.14 18.02 19.23
C ARG A 65 1.57 17.79 18.73
N LYS A 66 1.96 16.54 18.51
CA LYS A 66 3.28 16.21 17.92
C LYS A 66 3.50 16.92 16.58
N LEU A 67 2.49 16.90 15.70
CA LEU A 67 2.54 17.61 14.41
C LEU A 67 2.66 19.13 14.60
N VAL A 68 1.83 19.72 15.47
CA VAL A 68 1.82 21.16 15.72
C VAL A 68 3.12 21.64 16.36
N GLU A 69 3.67 20.93 17.34
CA GLU A 69 4.96 21.25 17.96
C GLU A 69 6.09 21.24 16.92
N HIS A 70 6.11 20.21 16.06
CA HIS A 70 7.07 20.14 14.95
C HIS A 70 6.90 21.30 13.97
N LEU A 71 5.67 21.62 13.57
CA LEU A 71 5.38 22.74 12.67
C LEU A 71 5.80 24.08 13.29
N HIS A 72 5.55 24.29 14.58
CA HIS A 72 5.92 25.53 15.25
C HIS A 72 7.43 25.72 15.26
N ASN A 73 8.18 24.67 15.65
CA ASN A 73 9.64 24.66 15.62
C ASN A 73 10.17 24.86 14.19
N PHE A 74 9.55 24.23 13.20
CA PHE A 74 9.96 24.35 11.81
C PHE A 74 9.69 25.75 11.24
N ILE A 75 8.56 26.37 11.58
CA ILE A 75 8.23 27.74 11.17
C ILE A 75 9.22 28.73 11.80
N LEU A 76 9.51 28.61 13.09
CA LEU A 76 10.50 29.47 13.77
C LEU A 76 11.90 29.30 13.17
N PHE A 77 12.30 28.07 12.86
CA PHE A 77 13.56 27.80 12.17
C PHE A 77 13.57 28.42 10.76
N ARG A 78 12.50 28.23 9.97
CA ARG A 78 12.37 28.83 8.62
C ARG A 78 12.35 30.36 8.65
N PHE A 79 11.74 30.96 9.66
CA PHE A 79 11.72 32.41 9.85
C PHE A 79 13.12 32.93 10.15
N SER A 80 13.81 32.32 11.11
CA SER A 80 15.19 32.67 11.48
C SER A 80 16.13 32.51 10.29
N MET A 81 16.00 31.41 9.55
CA MET A 81 16.73 31.19 8.30
C MET A 81 16.43 32.26 7.24
N GLY A 82 15.15 32.61 7.05
CA GLY A 82 14.75 33.64 6.09
C GLY A 82 15.31 35.02 6.43
N PHE A 83 15.41 35.33 7.72
CA PHE A 83 16.05 36.55 8.21
C PHE A 83 17.56 36.56 7.91
N ILE A 84 18.27 35.46 8.25
CA ILE A 84 19.71 35.30 7.97
C ILE A 84 19.97 35.37 6.46
N ASP A 85 19.16 34.69 5.65
CA ASP A 85 19.25 34.72 4.19
C ASP A 85 19.09 36.15 3.66
N SER A 86 18.13 36.91 4.18
CA SER A 86 17.89 38.30 3.78
C SER A 86 19.06 39.21 4.18
N ILE A 87 19.59 39.08 5.39
CA ILE A 87 20.73 39.89 5.85
C ILE A 87 21.97 39.59 5.01
N ILE A 88 22.35 38.33 4.92
CA ILE A 88 23.62 37.93 4.28
C ILE A 88 23.54 38.09 2.76
N ALA A 89 22.49 37.57 2.13
CA ALA A 89 22.43 37.53 0.66
C ALA A 89 21.97 38.85 0.03
N LYS A 90 21.18 39.68 0.73
CA LYS A 90 20.65 40.95 0.18
C LYS A 90 21.35 42.18 0.78
N TYR A 91 21.28 42.37 2.10
CA TYR A 91 21.72 43.63 2.72
C TYR A 91 23.24 43.74 2.86
N LEU A 92 23.88 42.77 3.49
CA LEU A 92 25.34 42.77 3.69
C LEU A 92 26.09 42.65 2.36
N ALA A 93 25.56 41.87 1.42
CA ALA A 93 26.07 41.79 0.06
C ALA A 93 26.07 43.16 -0.65
N THR A 94 25.01 43.95 -0.46
CA THR A 94 24.90 45.31 -1.00
C THR A 94 25.93 46.25 -0.36
N VAL A 95 26.10 46.20 0.97
CA VAL A 95 27.07 47.02 1.71
C VAL A 95 28.51 46.71 1.29
N VAL A 96 28.88 45.43 1.29
CA VAL A 96 30.21 44.97 0.81
C VAL A 96 30.40 45.37 -0.64
N GLY A 97 29.34 45.31 -1.44
CA GLY A 97 29.35 45.77 -2.81
C GLY A 97 29.75 47.24 -2.96
N TYR A 98 29.05 48.14 -2.27
CA TYR A 98 29.38 49.58 -2.29
C TYR A 98 30.78 49.87 -1.73
N LEU A 99 31.23 49.18 -0.69
CA LEU A 99 32.59 49.33 -0.16
C LEU A 99 33.68 48.93 -1.18
N VAL A 100 33.43 47.87 -1.96
CA VAL A 100 34.36 47.42 -3.00
C VAL A 100 34.38 48.42 -4.15
N VAL A 101 33.21 48.97 -4.53
CA VAL A 101 33.12 49.98 -5.59
C VAL A 101 33.77 51.29 -5.14
N SER A 102 33.60 51.72 -3.89
CA SER A 102 34.13 53.02 -3.42
C SER A 102 35.65 53.03 -3.22
N ARG A 103 36.28 51.89 -2.93
CA ARG A 103 37.74 51.81 -2.67
C ARG A 103 38.62 52.45 -3.77
N PRO A 104 38.48 52.12 -5.07
CA PRO A 104 39.31 52.75 -6.11
C PRO A 104 39.03 54.25 -6.29
N PHE A 105 37.82 54.72 -6.00
CA PHE A 105 37.46 56.15 -6.12
C PHE A 105 37.91 56.99 -4.91
N LEU A 106 38.11 56.37 -3.75
CA LEU A 106 38.65 57.04 -2.54
C LEU A 106 40.18 57.13 -2.55
N ASP A 107 40.84 56.31 -3.38
CA ASP A 107 42.30 56.36 -3.56
C ASP A 107 42.65 57.31 -4.72
N LEU A 108 42.93 58.57 -4.37
CA LEU A 108 43.29 59.63 -5.32
C LEU A 108 44.57 59.35 -6.12
N SER A 109 45.35 58.32 -5.75
CA SER A 109 46.58 57.92 -6.45
C SER A 109 46.35 56.95 -7.61
N HIS A 110 45.11 56.48 -7.82
CA HIS A 110 44.80 55.51 -8.86
C HIS A 110 44.97 56.11 -10.27
N SER A 111 45.74 55.41 -11.12
CA SER A 111 46.07 55.81 -12.49
C SER A 111 44.87 56.09 -13.40
N ARG A 112 43.70 55.55 -13.03
CA ARG A 112 42.43 55.68 -13.76
C ARG A 112 41.74 57.03 -13.53
N HIS A 113 42.10 57.77 -12.48
CA HIS A 113 41.40 58.98 -12.03
C HIS A 113 42.23 60.28 -12.23
N LEU A 114 43.48 60.17 -12.69
CA LEU A 114 44.37 61.31 -12.94
C LEU A 114 43.97 62.18 -14.15
N LYS A 115 43.11 61.68 -15.05
CA LYS A 115 42.69 62.36 -16.29
C LYS A 115 41.18 62.58 -16.42
N SER A 116 40.38 62.14 -15.46
CA SER A 116 38.92 62.12 -15.56
C SER A 116 38.29 63.37 -14.94
N THR A 117 37.23 63.88 -15.55
CA THR A 117 36.46 65.01 -15.00
C THR A 117 35.60 64.54 -13.81
N HIS A 118 35.29 65.43 -12.87
CA HIS A 118 34.43 65.09 -11.71
C HIS A 118 33.06 64.49 -12.10
N SER A 119 32.50 64.91 -13.24
CA SER A 119 31.27 64.34 -13.81
C SER A 119 31.45 62.89 -14.28
N GLU A 120 32.52 62.59 -15.00
CA GLU A 120 32.84 61.25 -15.50
C GLU A 120 33.12 60.27 -14.35
N LEU A 121 33.79 60.75 -13.29
CA LEU A 121 34.03 59.96 -12.08
C LEU A 121 32.72 59.57 -11.37
N LEU A 122 31.77 60.51 -11.27
CA LEU A 122 30.46 60.24 -10.68
C LEU A 122 29.63 59.29 -11.54
N GLU A 123 29.70 59.44 -12.87
CA GLU A 123 29.01 58.55 -13.80
C GLU A 123 29.55 57.12 -13.71
N ASP A 124 30.87 56.93 -13.74
CA ASP A 124 31.51 55.63 -13.63
C ASP A 124 31.25 54.98 -12.27
N TYR A 125 31.26 55.76 -11.18
CA TYR A 125 30.91 55.28 -9.84
C TYR A 125 29.45 54.81 -9.79
N TYR A 126 28.54 55.60 -10.35
CA TYR A 126 27.12 55.28 -10.37
C TYR A 126 26.83 54.05 -11.24
N GLN A 127 27.42 53.97 -12.44
CA GLN A 127 27.29 52.81 -13.33
C GLN A 127 27.86 51.54 -12.68
N SER A 128 29.09 51.61 -12.14
CA SER A 128 29.74 50.47 -11.47
C SER A 128 28.97 50.00 -10.23
N GLY A 129 28.47 50.94 -9.42
CA GLY A 129 27.62 50.65 -8.27
C GLY A 129 26.31 49.98 -8.66
N ARG A 130 25.66 50.48 -9.72
CA ARG A 130 24.39 49.92 -10.22
C ARG A 130 24.56 48.54 -10.84
N MET A 131 25.63 48.31 -11.60
CA MET A 131 25.97 46.98 -12.14
C MET A 131 26.24 45.98 -11.02
N LEU A 132 26.99 46.39 -9.99
CA LEU A 132 27.33 45.51 -8.87
C LEU A 132 26.10 45.20 -8.00
N LEU A 133 25.20 46.15 -7.79
CA LEU A 133 23.92 45.92 -7.12
C LEU A 133 23.07 44.87 -7.88
N ARG A 134 22.96 45.00 -9.22
CA ARG A 134 22.24 44.02 -10.05
C ARG A 134 22.88 42.63 -9.96
N MET A 135 24.20 42.54 -9.97
CA MET A 135 24.92 41.28 -9.80
C MET A 135 24.64 40.66 -8.43
N SER A 136 24.70 41.45 -7.35
CA SER A 136 24.40 40.98 -5.99
C SER A 136 22.97 40.48 -5.86
N GLN A 137 22.00 41.16 -6.48
CA GLN A 137 20.59 40.75 -6.49
C GLN A 137 20.39 39.43 -7.27
N ALA A 138 21.01 39.29 -8.43
CA ALA A 138 20.95 38.06 -9.22
C ALA A 138 21.53 36.87 -8.45
N LEU A 139 22.70 37.06 -7.81
CA LEU A 139 23.32 36.03 -6.96
C LEU A 139 22.47 35.72 -5.72
N GLY A 140 21.87 36.72 -5.09
CA GLY A 140 20.93 36.52 -3.99
C GLY A 140 19.73 35.66 -4.39
N ARG A 141 19.20 35.81 -5.61
CA ARG A 141 18.12 34.95 -6.14
C ARG A 141 18.58 33.49 -6.28
N ILE A 142 19.79 33.24 -6.77
CA ILE A 142 20.36 31.88 -6.88
C ILE A 142 20.48 31.25 -5.48
N VAL A 143 21.00 32.02 -4.51
CA VAL A 143 21.10 31.57 -3.13
C VAL A 143 19.72 31.24 -2.57
N LEU A 144 18.69 32.07 -2.79
CA LEU A 144 17.33 31.80 -2.31
C LEU A 144 16.70 30.57 -3.00
N ALA A 145 16.96 30.34 -4.29
CA ALA A 145 16.48 29.17 -5.02
C ALA A 145 16.97 27.84 -4.40
N GLY A 146 18.13 27.83 -3.74
CA GLY A 146 18.63 26.67 -3.01
C GLY A 146 17.70 26.16 -1.89
N ARG A 147 16.84 27.02 -1.34
CA ARG A 147 15.81 26.63 -0.36
C ARG A 147 14.76 25.72 -0.99
N GLU A 148 14.24 26.11 -2.16
CA GLU A 148 13.26 25.32 -2.89
C GLU A 148 13.88 24.02 -3.41
N MET A 149 15.15 24.05 -3.84
CA MET A 149 15.88 22.82 -4.19
C MET A 149 16.00 21.84 -3.01
N THR A 150 16.27 22.34 -1.79
CA THR A 150 16.37 21.47 -0.60
C THR A 150 15.04 20.81 -0.26
N ARG A 151 13.93 21.54 -0.44
CA ARG A 151 12.58 20.99 -0.27
C ARG A 151 12.27 19.93 -1.32
N LEU A 152 12.58 20.22 -2.59
CA LEU A 152 12.41 19.27 -3.70
C LEU A 152 13.22 17.99 -3.47
N ALA A 153 14.45 18.11 -2.97
CA ALA A 153 15.29 16.97 -2.61
C ALA A 153 14.64 16.09 -1.51
N GLY A 154 13.95 16.70 -0.54
CA GLY A 154 13.19 15.97 0.48
C GLY A 154 12.05 15.12 -0.10
N PHE A 155 11.26 15.68 -1.02
CA PHE A 155 10.20 14.92 -1.71
C PHE A 155 10.78 13.83 -2.61
N THR A 156 11.84 14.15 -3.35
CA THR A 156 12.51 13.20 -4.25
C THR A 156 13.11 12.03 -3.47
N ALA A 157 13.68 12.26 -2.29
CA ALA A 157 14.21 11.20 -1.43
C ALA A 157 13.12 10.19 -1.04
N ARG A 158 11.91 10.65 -0.68
CA ARG A 158 10.79 9.78 -0.30
C ARG A 158 10.25 8.97 -1.50
N ILE A 159 10.16 9.59 -2.67
CA ILE A 159 9.76 8.90 -3.90
C ILE A 159 10.83 7.87 -4.31
N SER A 160 12.10 8.22 -4.17
CA SER A 160 13.22 7.32 -4.46
C SER A 160 13.24 6.13 -3.50
N GLU A 161 12.96 6.34 -2.22
CA GLU A 161 12.83 5.28 -1.21
C GLU A 161 11.70 4.32 -1.58
N LEU A 162 10.51 4.83 -1.91
CA LEU A 162 9.38 4.01 -2.38
C LEU A 162 9.75 3.22 -3.64
N THR A 163 10.39 3.87 -4.61
CA THR A 163 10.81 3.24 -5.87
C THR A 163 11.85 2.13 -5.61
N GLN A 164 12.78 2.36 -4.68
CA GLN A 164 13.78 1.37 -4.30
C GLN A 164 13.13 0.15 -3.65
N VAL A 165 12.21 0.36 -2.70
CA VAL A 165 11.45 -0.74 -2.06
C VAL A 165 10.64 -1.52 -3.10
N LEU A 166 9.97 -0.86 -4.05
CA LEU A 166 9.24 -1.54 -5.12
C LEU A 166 10.17 -2.35 -6.05
N LYS A 167 11.38 -1.86 -6.33
CA LYS A 167 12.39 -2.61 -7.07
C LYS A 167 12.88 -3.82 -6.29
N ASP A 168 13.17 -3.66 -5.00
CA ASP A 168 13.61 -4.75 -4.13
C ASP A 168 12.54 -5.84 -4.01
N LEU A 169 11.26 -5.46 -3.89
CA LEU A 169 10.11 -6.37 -3.93
C LEU A 169 10.02 -7.13 -5.26
N ASN A 170 10.18 -6.46 -6.41
CA ASN A 170 10.19 -7.10 -7.72
C ASN A 170 11.39 -8.06 -7.91
N HIS A 171 12.50 -7.81 -7.20
CA HIS A 171 13.66 -8.70 -7.16
C HIS A 171 13.55 -9.80 -6.08
N GLY A 172 12.41 -9.92 -5.39
CA GLY A 172 12.19 -10.93 -4.36
C GLY A 172 13.00 -10.70 -3.08
N LYS A 173 13.48 -9.47 -2.83
CA LYS A 173 14.13 -9.11 -1.57
C LYS A 173 13.09 -8.58 -0.59
N TYR A 174 12.88 -9.31 0.50
CA TYR A 174 11.95 -8.93 1.56
C TYR A 174 12.73 -8.61 2.84
N GLU A 175 12.72 -7.35 3.26
CA GLU A 175 13.28 -6.93 4.55
C GLU A 175 12.17 -6.82 5.62
N ARG A 176 12.45 -7.33 6.83
CA ARG A 176 11.51 -7.23 7.95
C ARG A 176 11.58 -5.84 8.58
N THR A 177 10.56 -5.01 8.40
CA THR A 177 10.53 -3.67 9.01
C THR A 177 9.92 -3.64 10.42
N MET A 178 9.10 -4.63 10.81
CA MET A 178 8.16 -4.51 11.95
C MET A 178 8.28 -5.55 13.07
N VAL A 179 9.32 -6.40 13.10
CA VAL A 179 9.51 -7.37 14.20
C VAL A 179 10.86 -7.16 14.84
N SER A 180 10.83 -6.67 16.09
CA SER A 180 11.95 -6.68 17.03
C SER A 180 12.71 -8.00 16.91
N GLN A 181 14.04 -7.92 16.81
CA GLN A 181 14.97 -9.05 16.89
C GLN A 181 14.70 -9.87 18.15
N GLN A 182 13.77 -10.82 18.11
CA GLN A 182 13.75 -11.93 19.03
C GLN A 182 14.16 -13.15 18.22
N GLU A 183 15.38 -13.59 18.50
CA GLU A 183 15.96 -14.85 18.06
C GLU A 183 14.97 -15.98 18.33
N ARG A 184 14.29 -16.45 17.28
CA ARG A 184 13.67 -17.77 17.28
C ARG A 184 14.47 -18.68 16.36
N ALA A 185 14.86 -19.79 16.95
CA ALA A 185 15.73 -20.82 16.39
C ALA A 185 15.11 -21.48 15.15
N GLN A 186 16.01 -21.93 14.26
CA GLN A 186 15.77 -22.66 13.01
C GLN A 186 15.18 -21.83 11.86
N ALA A 187 15.87 -20.75 11.48
CA ALA A 187 15.68 -20.15 10.17
C ALA A 187 16.40 -21.00 9.12
N ILE A 188 15.65 -21.85 8.39
CA ILE A 188 16.09 -22.23 7.04
C ILE A 188 16.26 -20.89 6.29
N PRO A 189 17.37 -20.66 5.57
CA PRO A 189 17.48 -19.49 4.71
C PRO A 189 16.46 -19.65 3.58
N LEU A 190 15.25 -19.14 3.82
CA LEU A 190 14.16 -19.16 2.88
C LEU A 190 14.47 -18.10 1.82
N ILE A 191 15.09 -18.54 0.72
CA ILE A 191 15.36 -17.69 -0.44
C ILE A 191 14.03 -17.51 -1.17
N PRO A 192 13.45 -16.31 -1.21
CA PRO A 192 12.20 -16.07 -1.91
C PRO A 192 12.37 -16.35 -3.40
N GLY A 193 11.46 -17.13 -3.98
CA GLY A 193 11.52 -17.54 -5.38
C GLY A 193 12.41 -18.74 -5.68
N ALA A 194 12.89 -19.46 -4.65
CA ALA A 194 13.67 -20.69 -4.85
C ALA A 194 12.82 -21.88 -5.33
N GLY A 195 11.48 -21.81 -5.22
CA GLY A 195 10.57 -22.81 -5.75
C GLY A 195 10.13 -22.55 -7.19
N GLU A 196 9.68 -23.59 -7.88
CA GLU A 196 9.25 -23.53 -9.28
C GLU A 196 7.71 -23.51 -9.39
N ILE A 197 7.15 -22.57 -10.16
CA ILE A 197 5.72 -22.53 -10.50
C ILE A 197 5.54 -23.05 -11.92
N ILE A 198 4.77 -24.13 -12.07
CA ILE A 198 4.42 -24.72 -13.36
C ILE A 198 2.94 -24.45 -13.64
N ASN A 199 2.63 -23.79 -14.74
CA ASN A 199 1.25 -23.59 -15.16
C ASN A 199 0.74 -24.83 -15.90
N ALA A 200 -0.24 -25.51 -15.31
CA ALA A 200 -0.96 -26.62 -15.94
C ALA A 200 -2.43 -26.59 -15.56
N ASP A 201 -3.30 -26.76 -16.55
CA ASP A 201 -4.75 -26.79 -16.34
C ASP A 201 -5.20 -28.08 -15.65
N ASN A 202 -6.35 -28.00 -14.97
CA ASN A 202 -7.05 -29.12 -14.34
C ASN A 202 -6.33 -29.77 -13.14
N ILE A 203 -5.25 -29.17 -12.64
CA ILE A 203 -4.46 -29.76 -11.56
C ILE A 203 -3.89 -28.68 -10.63
N ILE A 204 -4.02 -28.89 -9.32
CA ILE A 204 -3.25 -28.20 -8.29
C ILE A 204 -2.41 -29.25 -7.59
N ARG A 205 -1.08 -29.15 -7.68
CA ARG A 205 -0.14 -30.08 -7.06
C ARG A 205 0.96 -29.32 -6.33
N PHE A 206 1.08 -29.62 -5.06
CA PHE A 206 2.23 -29.23 -4.24
C PHE A 206 3.20 -30.41 -4.23
N ASP A 207 4.43 -30.19 -4.68
CA ASP A 207 5.50 -31.18 -4.73
C ASP A 207 6.67 -30.66 -3.89
N HIS A 208 6.77 -31.19 -2.68
CA HIS A 208 7.75 -30.83 -1.66
C HIS A 208 7.87 -29.33 -1.33
N VAL A 209 6.73 -28.65 -1.17
CA VAL A 209 6.68 -27.20 -0.97
C VAL A 209 6.70 -26.84 0.53
N PRO A 210 7.71 -26.11 1.04
CA PRO A 210 7.69 -25.60 2.40
C PRO A 210 6.70 -24.43 2.50
N LEU A 211 5.72 -24.54 3.40
CA LEU A 211 4.80 -23.45 3.70
C LEU A 211 5.40 -22.58 4.80
N ALA A 212 5.91 -21.40 4.43
CA ALA A 212 6.49 -20.46 5.38
C ALA A 212 5.91 -19.05 5.21
N THR A 213 5.94 -18.27 6.29
CA THR A 213 5.58 -16.85 6.24
C THR A 213 6.70 -16.03 5.61
N PRO A 214 6.41 -14.85 5.00
CA PRO A 214 7.45 -13.89 4.60
C PRO A 214 8.30 -13.44 5.80
N ASN A 215 7.76 -13.57 7.01
CA ASN A 215 8.45 -13.38 8.27
C ASN A 215 9.30 -14.59 8.68
N GLY A 216 9.54 -15.56 7.79
CA GLY A 216 10.43 -16.71 7.98
C GLY A 216 9.96 -17.77 8.98
N ASP A 217 8.70 -17.74 9.43
CA ASP A 217 8.14 -18.79 10.28
C ASP A 217 7.68 -19.95 9.40
N ILE A 218 8.22 -21.16 9.64
CA ILE A 218 7.83 -22.37 8.91
C ILE A 218 6.54 -22.93 9.54
N LEU A 219 5.47 -22.98 8.75
CA LEU A 219 4.16 -23.49 9.14
C LEU A 219 4.01 -24.97 8.82
N ILE A 220 4.49 -25.40 7.65
CA ILE A 220 4.62 -26.81 7.25
C ILE A 220 5.97 -26.96 6.56
N ARG A 221 6.75 -27.96 6.97
CA ARG A 221 8.11 -28.16 6.44
C ARG A 221 8.12 -28.64 5.00
N ASP A 222 7.20 -29.54 4.67
CA ASP A 222 7.17 -30.22 3.38
C ASP A 222 5.72 -30.57 3.03
N LEU A 223 5.11 -29.81 2.12
CA LEU A 223 3.72 -30.02 1.69
C LEU A 223 3.71 -30.75 0.34
N ASN A 224 3.11 -31.93 0.32
CA ASN A 224 3.01 -32.79 -0.85
C ASN A 224 1.58 -33.35 -0.99
N PHE A 225 0.85 -32.87 -2.00
CA PHE A 225 -0.47 -33.40 -2.37
C PHE A 225 -0.88 -32.97 -3.79
N GLU A 226 -1.81 -33.70 -4.40
CA GLU A 226 -2.36 -33.43 -5.73
C GLU A 226 -3.89 -33.41 -5.70
N VAL A 227 -4.49 -32.44 -6.39
CA VAL A 227 -5.93 -32.30 -6.56
C VAL A 227 -6.22 -32.02 -8.02
N ARG A 228 -7.15 -32.79 -8.59
CA ARG A 228 -7.59 -32.65 -9.98
C ARG A 228 -8.91 -31.88 -10.05
N SER A 229 -9.16 -31.25 -11.20
CA SER A 229 -10.43 -30.58 -11.46
C SER A 229 -11.60 -31.53 -11.22
N GLY A 230 -12.62 -31.05 -10.51
CA GLY A 230 -13.80 -31.82 -10.11
C GLY A 230 -13.69 -32.49 -8.75
N ALA A 231 -12.51 -32.53 -8.11
CA ALA A 231 -12.34 -33.01 -6.74
C ALA A 231 -12.28 -31.82 -5.77
N ASN A 232 -13.34 -31.62 -4.99
CA ASN A 232 -13.43 -30.54 -4.02
C ASN A 232 -12.70 -30.93 -2.72
N VAL A 233 -11.99 -29.97 -2.15
CA VAL A 233 -11.16 -30.15 -0.95
C VAL A 233 -11.60 -29.23 0.16
N LEU A 234 -11.91 -29.80 1.32
CA LEU A 234 -12.17 -29.06 2.55
C LEU A 234 -10.87 -28.94 3.38
N ILE A 235 -10.51 -27.74 3.77
CA ILE A 235 -9.30 -27.47 4.57
C ILE A 235 -9.73 -27.16 6.01
N CYS A 236 -9.26 -27.98 6.94
CA CYS A 236 -9.60 -27.91 8.35
C CYS A 236 -8.35 -27.80 9.22
N GLY A 237 -8.51 -27.28 10.43
CA GLY A 237 -7.43 -27.15 11.41
C GLY A 237 -7.63 -25.95 12.33
N PRO A 238 -6.85 -25.83 13.42
CA PRO A 238 -6.98 -24.75 14.38
C PRO A 238 -6.63 -23.38 13.76
N ASN A 239 -6.99 -22.31 14.46
CA ASN A 239 -6.61 -20.96 14.02
C ASN A 239 -5.09 -20.78 14.07
N GLY A 240 -4.54 -20.16 13.03
CA GLY A 240 -3.09 -19.93 12.93
C GLY A 240 -2.26 -21.12 12.41
N CYS A 241 -2.87 -22.24 12.02
CA CYS A 241 -2.11 -23.40 11.48
C CYS A 241 -1.58 -23.21 10.04
N GLY A 242 -1.98 -22.13 9.36
CA GLY A 242 -1.48 -21.78 8.02
C GLY A 242 -2.47 -21.93 6.85
N LYS A 243 -3.76 -22.14 7.11
CA LYS A 243 -4.81 -22.25 6.08
C LYS A 243 -4.81 -21.06 5.09
N SER A 244 -4.95 -19.83 5.58
CA SER A 244 -4.89 -18.64 4.71
C SER A 244 -3.49 -18.41 4.11
N SER A 245 -2.43 -18.95 4.74
CA SER A 245 -1.06 -18.88 4.20
C SER A 245 -0.90 -19.79 2.98
N LEU A 246 -1.49 -20.98 2.99
CA LEU A 246 -1.57 -21.89 1.84
C LEU A 246 -2.20 -21.17 0.64
N PHE A 247 -3.29 -20.45 0.87
CA PHE A 247 -3.97 -19.69 -0.17
C PHE A 247 -3.19 -18.50 -0.68
N ARG A 248 -2.42 -17.82 0.19
CA ARG A 248 -1.52 -16.74 -0.24
C ARG A 248 -0.39 -17.27 -1.12
N VAL A 249 0.11 -18.48 -0.88
CA VAL A 249 1.08 -19.13 -1.77
C VAL A 249 0.41 -19.53 -3.10
N LEU A 250 -0.78 -20.16 -3.04
CA LEU A 250 -1.51 -20.59 -4.24
C LEU A 250 -1.91 -19.42 -5.15
N GLY A 251 -2.32 -18.30 -4.55
CA GLY A 251 -2.65 -17.03 -5.22
C GLY A 251 -1.44 -16.16 -5.57
N GLU A 252 -0.21 -16.66 -5.35
CA GLU A 252 1.05 -15.95 -5.65
C GLU A 252 1.20 -14.60 -4.92
N LEU A 253 0.52 -14.42 -3.79
CA LEU A 253 0.72 -13.28 -2.89
C LEU A 253 1.97 -13.46 -2.03
N TRP A 254 2.29 -14.71 -1.68
CA TRP A 254 3.52 -15.10 -0.99
C TRP A 254 4.44 -15.87 -1.94
N PRO A 255 5.76 -15.59 -1.92
CA PRO A 255 6.71 -16.29 -2.77
C PRO A 255 6.87 -17.76 -2.35
N LEU A 256 7.25 -18.62 -3.28
CA LEU A 256 7.70 -19.97 -2.96
C LEU A 256 9.13 -19.96 -2.44
N PHE A 257 9.38 -20.67 -1.36
CA PHE A 257 10.72 -20.79 -0.76
C PHE A 257 11.43 -22.10 -1.12
N GLY A 258 10.76 -22.99 -1.86
CA GLY A 258 11.27 -24.28 -2.29
C GLY A 258 10.17 -25.14 -2.89
N GLY A 259 10.54 -26.33 -3.37
CA GLY A 259 9.61 -27.27 -3.99
C GLY A 259 9.06 -26.78 -5.33
N ARG A 260 7.98 -27.43 -5.78
CA ARG A 260 7.33 -27.16 -7.05
C ARG A 260 5.82 -27.09 -6.87
N LEU A 261 5.23 -25.99 -7.35
CA LEU A 261 3.79 -25.76 -7.36
C LEU A 261 3.29 -25.86 -8.79
N THR A 262 2.49 -26.88 -9.09
CA THR A 262 1.75 -26.96 -10.35
C THR A 262 0.34 -26.44 -10.13
N LYS A 263 -0.11 -25.45 -10.91
CA LYS A 263 -1.48 -24.90 -10.82
C LYS A 263 -1.93 -24.30 -12.15
N PRO A 264 -3.22 -24.02 -12.36
CA PRO A 264 -3.65 -23.31 -13.55
C PRO A 264 -3.14 -21.86 -13.60
N GLU A 265 -3.28 -21.24 -14.77
CA GLU A 265 -3.01 -19.82 -14.93
C GLU A 265 -3.90 -18.96 -14.02
N ARG A 266 -3.41 -17.79 -13.59
CA ARG A 266 -4.08 -16.91 -12.63
C ARG A 266 -5.54 -16.61 -12.98
N GLY A 267 -5.88 -16.48 -14.26
CA GLY A 267 -7.27 -16.21 -14.70
C GLY A 267 -8.25 -17.37 -14.49
N LYS A 268 -7.76 -18.59 -14.25
CA LYS A 268 -8.57 -19.79 -13.99
C LYS A 268 -8.69 -20.14 -12.51
N LEU A 269 -8.04 -19.36 -11.62
CA LEU A 269 -8.24 -19.44 -10.18
C LEU A 269 -8.96 -18.19 -9.71
N PHE A 270 -9.93 -18.35 -8.82
CA PHE A 270 -10.61 -17.22 -8.20
C PHE A 270 -10.56 -17.33 -6.69
N TYR A 271 -10.19 -16.25 -6.02
CA TYR A 271 -10.05 -16.21 -4.56
C TYR A 271 -11.18 -15.39 -3.93
N VAL A 272 -11.89 -16.01 -2.99
CA VAL A 272 -12.95 -15.39 -2.20
C VAL A 272 -12.46 -15.28 -0.75
N PRO A 273 -12.07 -14.09 -0.29
CA PRO A 273 -11.58 -13.89 1.09
C PRO A 273 -12.70 -13.96 2.12
N GLN A 274 -12.33 -14.22 3.38
CA GLN A 274 -13.23 -14.15 4.55
C GLN A 274 -13.92 -12.79 4.69
N ARG A 275 -13.19 -11.71 4.41
CA ARG A 275 -13.72 -10.33 4.35
C ARG A 275 -13.78 -9.88 2.89
N PRO A 276 -14.95 -9.96 2.25
CA PRO A 276 -15.12 -9.52 0.87
C PRO A 276 -14.73 -8.06 0.67
N TYR A 277 -14.01 -7.79 -0.42
CA TYR A 277 -13.75 -6.43 -0.88
C TYR A 277 -14.92 -5.92 -1.71
N MET A 278 -15.52 -4.80 -1.28
CA MET A 278 -16.51 -4.04 -2.04
C MET A 278 -15.80 -2.94 -2.83
N THR A 279 -16.10 -2.85 -4.12
CA THR A 279 -15.46 -1.90 -5.03
C THR A 279 -16.12 -0.53 -4.92
N LEU A 280 -15.35 0.52 -5.24
CA LEU A 280 -15.93 1.84 -5.45
C LEU A 280 -16.62 1.87 -6.81
N GLY A 281 -17.86 2.34 -6.87
CA GLY A 281 -18.61 2.44 -8.12
C GLY A 281 -20.02 1.87 -8.01
N THR A 282 -20.46 1.22 -9.07
CA THR A 282 -21.84 0.78 -9.25
C THR A 282 -22.15 -0.58 -8.62
N LEU A 283 -23.43 -0.96 -8.53
CA LEU A 283 -23.83 -2.31 -8.13
C LEU A 283 -23.26 -3.36 -9.11
N ARG A 284 -23.26 -3.03 -10.41
CA ARG A 284 -22.64 -3.86 -11.45
C ARG A 284 -21.18 -4.14 -11.15
N ASP A 285 -20.41 -3.10 -10.80
CA ASP A 285 -18.98 -3.22 -10.48
C ASP A 285 -18.73 -4.20 -9.32
N GLN A 286 -19.68 -4.35 -8.38
CA GLN A 286 -19.56 -5.34 -7.31
C GLN A 286 -19.55 -6.78 -7.82
N VAL A 287 -20.33 -7.09 -8.86
CA VAL A 287 -20.44 -8.44 -9.44
C VAL A 287 -19.34 -8.71 -10.44
N ILE A 288 -18.97 -7.74 -11.27
CA ILE A 288 -18.05 -8.00 -12.39
C ILE A 288 -16.56 -7.88 -11.99
N TYR A 289 -16.23 -7.19 -10.90
CA TYR A 289 -14.83 -6.99 -10.48
C TYR A 289 -14.00 -8.28 -10.50
N PRO A 290 -12.75 -8.27 -11.02
CA PRO A 290 -11.96 -7.12 -11.45
C PRO A 290 -12.22 -6.60 -12.88
N ASP A 291 -13.20 -7.15 -13.59
CA ASP A 291 -13.56 -6.69 -14.93
C ASP A 291 -14.23 -5.31 -14.90
N GLY A 292 -14.11 -4.56 -15.99
CA GLY A 292 -14.93 -3.37 -16.24
C GLY A 292 -16.14 -3.65 -17.15
N ARG A 293 -16.96 -2.63 -17.38
CA ARG A 293 -18.13 -2.73 -18.26
C ARG A 293 -17.78 -3.18 -19.69
N GLU A 294 -16.62 -2.77 -20.20
CA GLU A 294 -16.16 -3.19 -21.53
C GLU A 294 -15.76 -4.67 -21.55
N ASP A 295 -15.19 -5.21 -20.48
CA ASP A 295 -14.94 -6.65 -20.33
C ASP A 295 -16.23 -7.46 -20.28
N GLN A 296 -17.23 -6.98 -19.53
CA GLN A 296 -18.55 -7.60 -19.48
C GLN A 296 -19.17 -7.71 -20.88
N LYS A 297 -19.09 -6.63 -21.67
CA LYS A 297 -19.53 -6.63 -23.07
C LYS A 297 -18.73 -7.60 -23.94
N ARG A 298 -17.40 -7.64 -23.78
CA ARG A 298 -16.52 -8.59 -24.50
C ARG A 298 -16.85 -10.05 -24.18
N LYS A 299 -17.20 -10.36 -22.93
CA LYS A 299 -17.67 -11.69 -22.51
C LYS A 299 -19.08 -12.01 -22.99
N GLY A 300 -19.80 -11.04 -23.58
CA GLY A 300 -21.16 -11.22 -24.09
C GLY A 300 -22.21 -11.43 -22.99
N ILE A 301 -21.92 -11.01 -21.75
CA ILE A 301 -22.79 -11.24 -20.60
C ILE A 301 -23.78 -10.08 -20.47
N SER A 302 -25.07 -10.37 -20.65
CA SER A 302 -26.14 -9.38 -20.54
C SER A 302 -26.53 -9.11 -19.08
N ASP A 303 -27.23 -8.01 -18.84
CA ASP A 303 -27.75 -7.65 -17.51
C ASP A 303 -28.74 -8.67 -16.96
N PHE A 304 -29.41 -9.42 -17.84
CA PHE A 304 -30.28 -10.53 -17.47
C PHE A 304 -29.47 -11.67 -16.83
N VAL A 305 -28.35 -12.06 -17.46
CA VAL A 305 -27.45 -13.09 -16.90
C VAL A 305 -26.78 -12.61 -15.61
N LEU A 306 -26.41 -11.32 -15.52
CA LEU A 306 -25.94 -10.74 -14.26
C LEU A 306 -27.00 -10.85 -13.14
N LYS A 307 -28.27 -10.65 -13.48
CA LYS A 307 -29.37 -10.81 -12.52
C LYS A 307 -29.52 -12.26 -12.10
N GLU A 308 -29.41 -13.22 -13.02
CA GLU A 308 -29.41 -14.65 -12.70
C GLU A 308 -28.29 -15.00 -11.69
N TYR A 309 -27.09 -14.44 -11.84
CA TYR A 309 -26.02 -14.66 -10.85
C TYR A 309 -26.36 -14.10 -9.46
N LEU A 310 -27.04 -12.96 -9.37
CA LEU A 310 -27.55 -12.44 -8.09
C LEU A 310 -28.67 -13.32 -7.53
N ASP A 311 -29.57 -13.81 -8.38
CA ASP A 311 -30.66 -14.71 -7.97
C ASP A 311 -30.10 -16.04 -7.44
N ASN A 312 -29.03 -16.58 -8.05
CA ASN A 312 -28.34 -17.79 -7.58
C ASN A 312 -27.67 -17.62 -6.20
N VAL A 313 -27.51 -16.39 -5.72
CA VAL A 313 -27.05 -16.10 -4.35
C VAL A 313 -28.13 -15.40 -3.51
N GLN A 314 -29.39 -15.47 -3.93
CA GLN A 314 -30.55 -14.86 -3.25
C GLN A 314 -30.40 -13.35 -3.00
N LEU A 315 -29.74 -12.64 -3.92
CA LEU A 315 -29.54 -11.18 -3.88
C LEU A 315 -30.32 -10.43 -4.97
N GLY A 316 -31.25 -11.08 -5.69
CA GLY A 316 -32.07 -10.43 -6.71
C GLY A 316 -32.78 -9.16 -6.25
N HIS A 317 -33.25 -9.16 -5.00
CA HIS A 317 -33.94 -8.03 -4.38
C HIS A 317 -33.05 -6.77 -4.19
N ILE A 318 -31.72 -6.92 -4.13
CA ILE A 318 -30.80 -5.79 -3.98
C ILE A 318 -30.87 -4.86 -5.20
N LEU A 319 -31.06 -5.44 -6.39
CA LEU A 319 -31.15 -4.68 -7.63
C LEU A 319 -32.33 -3.70 -7.60
N GLU A 320 -33.47 -4.13 -7.05
CA GLU A 320 -34.68 -3.32 -6.92
C GLU A 320 -34.58 -2.34 -5.74
N ARG A 321 -34.00 -2.79 -4.62
CA ARG A 321 -33.82 -2.00 -3.39
C ARG A 321 -32.91 -0.79 -3.61
N GLU A 322 -31.83 -0.96 -4.36
CA GLU A 322 -30.73 0.03 -4.46
C GLU A 322 -30.75 0.84 -5.75
N GLY A 323 -31.83 0.79 -6.53
CA GLY A 323 -32.01 1.67 -7.69
C GLY A 323 -31.34 1.20 -8.99
N GLY A 324 -31.11 -0.11 -9.15
CA GLY A 324 -30.63 -0.73 -10.39
C GLY A 324 -29.11 -0.91 -10.49
N TRP A 325 -28.65 -1.37 -11.66
CA TRP A 325 -27.25 -1.78 -11.87
C TRP A 325 -26.24 -0.63 -11.79
N ASP A 326 -26.65 0.57 -12.19
CA ASP A 326 -25.78 1.74 -12.32
C ASP A 326 -25.87 2.66 -11.08
N SER A 327 -26.53 2.22 -10.01
CA SER A 327 -26.57 2.98 -8.76
C SER A 327 -25.20 2.99 -8.11
N VAL A 328 -24.80 4.14 -7.55
CA VAL A 328 -23.50 4.33 -6.90
C VAL A 328 -23.74 4.61 -5.42
N GLN A 329 -23.17 3.79 -4.56
CA GLN A 329 -23.34 3.88 -3.11
C GLN A 329 -22.05 3.47 -2.39
N ASP A 330 -21.98 3.73 -1.08
CA ASP A 330 -20.97 3.10 -0.22
C ASP A 330 -21.40 1.67 0.13
N TRP A 331 -21.13 0.74 -0.79
CA TRP A 331 -21.49 -0.67 -0.66
C TRP A 331 -20.90 -1.33 0.58
N MET A 332 -19.82 -0.78 1.15
CA MET A 332 -19.24 -1.28 2.38
C MET A 332 -20.14 -1.01 3.58
N ASP A 333 -20.92 0.06 3.59
CA ASP A 333 -21.82 0.40 4.70
C ASP A 333 -23.26 -0.06 4.43
N VAL A 334 -23.69 -0.06 3.17
CA VAL A 334 -25.07 -0.41 2.78
C VAL A 334 -25.36 -1.89 2.87
N LEU A 335 -24.41 -2.75 2.47
CA LEU A 335 -24.61 -4.20 2.47
C LEU A 335 -24.31 -4.79 3.84
N SER A 336 -25.20 -5.66 4.32
CA SER A 336 -24.96 -6.48 5.50
C SER A 336 -23.81 -7.48 5.29
N GLY A 337 -23.26 -8.03 6.37
CA GLY A 337 -22.15 -9.00 6.30
C GLY A 337 -22.47 -10.24 5.45
N GLY A 338 -23.68 -10.79 5.58
CA GLY A 338 -24.15 -11.91 4.77
C GLY A 338 -24.36 -11.54 3.29
N GLU A 339 -24.88 -10.34 3.01
CA GLU A 339 -25.02 -9.85 1.64
C GLU A 339 -23.66 -9.63 0.96
N LYS A 340 -22.66 -9.08 1.67
CA LYS A 340 -21.29 -8.92 1.16
C LYS A 340 -20.66 -10.27 0.77
N GLN A 341 -20.86 -11.30 1.60
CA GLN A 341 -20.38 -12.66 1.32
C GLN A 341 -21.07 -13.26 0.10
N ARG A 342 -22.40 -13.14 0.01
CA ARG A 342 -23.17 -13.61 -1.15
C ARG A 342 -22.81 -12.85 -2.43
N MET A 343 -22.54 -11.55 -2.34
CA MET A 343 -22.05 -10.73 -3.47
C MET A 343 -20.70 -11.24 -3.98
N ALA A 344 -19.79 -11.66 -3.09
CA ALA A 344 -18.53 -12.26 -3.49
C ALA A 344 -18.73 -13.62 -4.21
N MET A 345 -19.76 -14.38 -3.85
CA MET A 345 -20.14 -15.61 -4.56
C MET A 345 -20.79 -15.32 -5.93
N ALA A 346 -21.61 -14.27 -6.06
CA ALA A 346 -22.09 -13.83 -7.37
C ALA A 346 -20.93 -13.44 -8.30
N ARG A 347 -19.92 -12.77 -7.74
CA ARG A 347 -18.68 -12.44 -8.45
C ARG A 347 -17.93 -13.69 -8.90
N LEU A 348 -17.87 -14.73 -8.06
CA LEU A 348 -17.32 -16.03 -8.45
C LEU A 348 -18.06 -16.64 -9.65
N PHE A 349 -19.40 -16.60 -9.64
CA PHE A 349 -20.23 -17.12 -10.73
C PHE A 349 -20.08 -16.37 -12.04
N TYR A 350 -19.87 -15.05 -11.98
CA TYR A 350 -19.58 -14.24 -13.16
C TYR A 350 -18.26 -14.66 -13.85
N HIS A 351 -17.22 -14.98 -13.06
CA HIS A 351 -15.90 -15.32 -13.60
C HIS A 351 -15.73 -16.78 -14.03
N LYS A 352 -16.55 -17.70 -13.52
CA LYS A 352 -16.52 -19.14 -13.87
C LYS A 352 -15.11 -19.74 -13.90
N PRO A 353 -14.34 -19.64 -12.79
CA PRO A 353 -12.99 -20.18 -12.75
C PRO A 353 -12.99 -21.71 -12.77
N GLN A 354 -11.84 -22.31 -13.06
CA GLN A 354 -11.65 -23.76 -12.91
C GLN A 354 -11.56 -24.17 -11.43
N PHE A 355 -10.85 -23.36 -10.63
CA PHE A 355 -10.72 -23.55 -9.19
C PHE A 355 -11.17 -22.30 -8.45
N ALA A 356 -11.98 -22.49 -7.42
CA ALA A 356 -12.35 -21.45 -6.47
C ALA A 356 -11.70 -21.73 -5.12
N ILE A 357 -11.05 -20.73 -4.56
CA ILE A 357 -10.47 -20.77 -3.23
C ILE A 357 -11.38 -19.95 -2.31
N LEU A 358 -12.02 -20.61 -1.35
CA LEU A 358 -13.05 -20.06 -0.48
C LEU A 358 -12.53 -20.01 0.96
N ASP A 359 -12.16 -18.84 1.46
CA ASP A 359 -11.64 -18.68 2.83
C ASP A 359 -12.76 -18.20 3.76
N GLU A 360 -13.46 -19.12 4.44
CA GLU A 360 -14.56 -18.82 5.39
C GLU A 360 -15.62 -17.85 4.83
N CYS A 361 -15.87 -17.91 3.53
CA CYS A 361 -16.65 -16.90 2.80
C CYS A 361 -18.17 -17.01 2.98
N THR A 362 -18.66 -17.99 3.75
CA THR A 362 -20.10 -18.22 4.03
C THR A 362 -20.42 -18.22 5.53
N SER A 363 -19.53 -17.72 6.37
CA SER A 363 -19.69 -17.69 7.83
C SER A 363 -20.89 -16.86 8.32
N ALA A 364 -21.34 -15.87 7.55
CA ALA A 364 -22.52 -15.05 7.83
C ALA A 364 -23.73 -15.42 6.94
N VAL A 365 -23.69 -16.58 6.29
CA VAL A 365 -24.74 -17.09 5.40
C VAL A 365 -25.44 -18.29 6.06
N SER A 366 -26.76 -18.36 5.92
CA SER A 366 -27.55 -19.47 6.46
C SER A 366 -27.23 -20.80 5.76
N VAL A 367 -27.43 -21.93 6.45
CA VAL A 367 -26.99 -23.27 6.00
C VAL A 367 -27.67 -23.69 4.69
N ASP A 368 -28.94 -23.34 4.53
CA ASP A 368 -29.77 -23.58 3.36
C ASP A 368 -29.23 -22.86 2.11
N VAL A 369 -28.89 -21.57 2.25
CA VAL A 369 -28.32 -20.78 1.17
C VAL A 369 -26.89 -21.21 0.86
N GLU A 370 -26.10 -21.51 1.89
CA GLU A 370 -24.76 -22.09 1.73
C GLU A 370 -24.82 -23.39 0.92
N GLY A 371 -25.69 -24.32 1.29
CA GLY A 371 -25.85 -25.59 0.58
C GLY A 371 -26.24 -25.40 -0.90
N TYR A 372 -27.11 -24.44 -1.19
CA TYR A 372 -27.48 -24.11 -2.57
C TYR A 372 -26.29 -23.56 -3.36
N ILE A 373 -25.56 -22.58 -2.81
CA ILE A 373 -24.38 -21.96 -3.46
C ILE A 373 -23.32 -23.02 -3.79
N TYR A 374 -22.99 -23.91 -2.84
CA TYR A 374 -21.98 -24.95 -3.05
C TYR A 374 -22.45 -26.03 -4.03
N SER A 375 -23.73 -26.39 -4.02
CA SER A 375 -24.30 -27.31 -5.01
C SER A 375 -24.22 -26.70 -6.41
N HIS A 376 -24.59 -25.43 -6.55
CA HIS A 376 -24.51 -24.73 -7.82
C HIS A 376 -23.07 -24.64 -8.35
N CYS A 377 -22.09 -24.37 -7.49
CA CYS A 377 -20.67 -24.41 -7.89
C CYS A 377 -20.26 -25.74 -8.53
N ARG A 378 -20.75 -26.88 -7.98
CA ARG A 378 -20.48 -28.22 -8.51
C ARG A 378 -21.16 -28.44 -9.85
N GLU A 379 -22.41 -28.01 -9.99
CA GLU A 379 -23.18 -28.12 -11.24
C GLU A 379 -22.50 -27.39 -12.40
N VAL A 380 -21.94 -26.19 -12.13
CA VAL A 380 -21.23 -25.41 -13.15
C VAL A 380 -19.77 -25.86 -13.35
N GLY A 381 -19.30 -26.88 -12.63
CA GLY A 381 -17.98 -27.49 -12.80
C GLY A 381 -16.82 -26.73 -12.14
N ILE A 382 -17.09 -25.87 -11.15
CA ILE A 382 -16.04 -25.18 -10.39
C ILE A 382 -15.51 -26.11 -9.29
N THR A 383 -14.19 -26.31 -9.26
CA THR A 383 -13.53 -27.12 -8.23
C THR A 383 -13.28 -26.27 -6.98
N LEU A 384 -13.71 -26.73 -5.82
CA LEU A 384 -13.72 -25.95 -4.58
C LEU A 384 -12.55 -26.30 -3.66
N PHE A 385 -11.80 -25.28 -3.21
CA PHE A 385 -10.85 -25.35 -2.11
C PHE A 385 -11.36 -24.49 -0.96
N THR A 386 -11.97 -25.12 0.04
CA THR A 386 -12.76 -24.41 1.04
C THR A 386 -12.13 -24.50 2.41
N VAL A 387 -11.83 -23.36 3.04
CA VAL A 387 -11.57 -23.31 4.47
C VAL A 387 -12.87 -23.03 5.19
N SER A 388 -13.27 -23.94 6.07
CA SER A 388 -14.42 -23.74 6.93
C SER A 388 -14.33 -24.59 8.18
N HIS A 389 -15.05 -24.13 9.20
CA HIS A 389 -15.29 -24.85 10.44
C HIS A 389 -16.68 -25.50 10.49
N ARG A 390 -17.49 -25.41 9.43
CA ARG A 390 -18.88 -25.89 9.44
C ARG A 390 -18.99 -27.34 8.95
N LYS A 391 -19.68 -28.17 9.72
CA LYS A 391 -19.96 -29.58 9.32
C LYS A 391 -20.83 -29.70 8.06
N SER A 392 -21.73 -28.73 7.85
CA SER A 392 -22.64 -28.67 6.69
C SER A 392 -21.92 -28.76 5.34
N LEU A 393 -20.64 -28.36 5.28
CA LEU A 393 -19.87 -28.32 4.05
C LEU A 393 -19.20 -29.64 3.68
N TRP A 394 -19.04 -30.58 4.61
CA TRP A 394 -18.36 -31.86 4.36
C TRP A 394 -19.01 -32.64 3.21
N LYS A 395 -20.34 -32.66 3.14
CA LYS A 395 -21.11 -33.32 2.07
C LYS A 395 -20.86 -32.78 0.65
N HIS A 396 -20.25 -31.60 0.52
CA HIS A 396 -19.94 -30.98 -0.77
C HIS A 396 -18.49 -31.24 -1.24
N HIS A 397 -17.67 -31.92 -0.43
CA HIS A 397 -16.26 -32.15 -0.67
C HIS A 397 -15.94 -33.65 -0.72
N GLU A 398 -15.02 -34.04 -1.60
CA GLU A 398 -14.56 -35.42 -1.73
C GLU A 398 -13.28 -35.69 -0.91
N TYR A 399 -12.49 -34.65 -0.62
CA TYR A 399 -11.25 -34.75 0.14
C TYR A 399 -11.20 -33.75 1.27
N TYR A 400 -10.40 -34.04 2.29
CA TYR A 400 -10.05 -33.07 3.33
C TYR A 400 -8.52 -32.94 3.49
N LEU A 401 -8.09 -31.72 3.79
CA LEU A 401 -6.73 -31.37 4.20
C LEU A 401 -6.78 -30.86 5.63
N HIS A 402 -6.37 -31.70 6.59
CA HIS A 402 -6.30 -31.32 7.99
C HIS A 402 -4.88 -30.87 8.36
N MET A 403 -4.74 -29.62 8.81
CA MET A 403 -3.48 -29.06 9.32
C MET A 403 -3.51 -29.03 10.84
N ASP A 404 -2.54 -29.66 11.52
CA ASP A 404 -2.55 -29.80 12.99
C ASP A 404 -2.07 -28.55 13.76
N GLY A 405 -1.46 -27.59 13.06
CA GLY A 405 -0.87 -26.38 13.63
C GLY A 405 0.48 -26.59 14.33
N ARG A 406 1.04 -27.80 14.28
CA ARG A 406 2.36 -28.18 14.81
C ARG A 406 3.36 -28.54 13.73
N GLY A 407 3.01 -28.33 12.46
CA GLY A 407 3.88 -28.59 11.31
C GLY A 407 3.52 -29.83 10.51
N ASN A 408 2.50 -30.60 10.93
CA ASN A 408 2.03 -31.76 10.18
C ASN A 408 0.70 -31.46 9.50
N TYR A 409 0.43 -32.22 8.44
CA TYR A 409 -0.84 -32.21 7.76
C TYR A 409 -1.24 -33.64 7.37
N GLU A 410 -2.53 -33.81 7.11
CA GLU A 410 -3.10 -35.04 6.59
C GLU A 410 -4.01 -34.69 5.41
N PHE A 411 -3.80 -35.35 4.27
CA PHE A 411 -4.65 -35.23 3.09
C PHE A 411 -5.26 -36.59 2.77
N LYS A 412 -6.59 -36.71 2.87
CA LYS A 412 -7.32 -37.97 2.70
C LYS A 412 -8.67 -37.74 2.02
N GLN A 413 -9.19 -38.80 1.41
CA GLN A 413 -10.55 -38.82 0.88
C GLN A 413 -11.56 -38.87 2.04
N ILE A 414 -12.67 -38.14 1.91
CA ILE A 414 -13.79 -38.19 2.84
C ILE A 414 -14.56 -39.49 2.57
N THR A 415 -14.75 -40.27 3.63
CA THR A 415 -15.49 -41.54 3.68
C THR A 415 -16.56 -41.47 4.76
N GLU A 416 -17.48 -42.42 4.80
CA GLU A 416 -18.54 -42.45 5.84
C GLU A 416 -17.96 -42.56 7.27
N ASP A 417 -16.78 -43.18 7.42
CA ASP A 417 -16.07 -43.30 8.70
C ASP A 417 -15.23 -42.06 9.06
N THR A 418 -15.19 -41.05 8.19
CA THR A 418 -14.38 -39.86 8.42
C THR A 418 -14.96 -39.02 9.55
N VAL A 419 -14.16 -38.77 10.58
CA VAL A 419 -14.54 -37.89 11.68
C VAL A 419 -14.63 -36.46 11.18
N GLU A 420 -15.84 -35.91 11.13
CA GLU A 420 -16.07 -34.52 10.75
C GLU A 420 -15.61 -33.56 11.86
N PHE A 421 -14.65 -32.71 11.52
CA PHE A 421 -14.16 -31.64 12.38
C PHE A 421 -14.95 -30.36 12.16
N GLY A 422 -15.32 -29.66 13.24
CA GLY A 422 -16.01 -28.38 13.15
C GLY A 422 -17.21 -28.21 14.09
N SER A 423 -17.84 -27.04 13.97
CA SER A 423 -19.09 -26.64 14.62
C SER A 423 -20.31 -26.94 13.77
#